data_AF-H2ZCA0-F1
#
_entry.id   AF-H2ZCA0-F1
#
_cell.length_a   1.000
_cell.length_b   1.000
_cell.length_c   1.000
_cell.angle_alpha   90.00
_cell.angle_beta   90.00
_cell.angle_gamma   90.00
#
_symmetry.space_group_name_H-M   'P 1'
#
loop_
_entity.id
_entity.type
_entity.pdbx_description
1 polymer ?
#
loop_
_entity_poly.entity_id
_entity_poly.type
_entity_poly.pdbx_seq_one_letter_code
_entity_poly.pdbx_strand_id
1 'polypeptide(L)'
;MYTVKLKRAEVRPDAICSVLLVGELGAELENLAGLVLKNADEQGKHVDVCTTNHLPILGEDANQPFSVSMIAMVVNLNCKNTILKCRESLQQVPLSFFDGRLLLAALNIADEENWSAEPEEIFKISSQYDCPVLWGNLENRESMNILCRQLLQVLHNLSNTNLITTRPTMYIQNPEGRF
;
A
#
# COMPACT_ATOMS: atom_id res chain seq x y z
N MET A 1 14.64 12.09 -14.46
CA MET A 1 14.59 12.36 -13.00
C MET A 1 13.13 12.54 -12.64
N TYR A 2 12.45 11.47 -12.24
CA TYR A 2 11.01 11.52 -11.95
C TYR A 2 10.82 11.86 -10.48
N THR A 3 10.21 13.01 -10.20
CA THR A 3 9.88 13.46 -8.85
C THR A 3 8.86 12.51 -8.25
N VAL A 4 9.24 11.81 -7.18
CA VAL A 4 8.33 11.03 -6.34
C VAL A 4 7.51 12.04 -5.53
N LYS A 5 6.19 12.00 -5.64
CA LYS A 5 5.30 12.84 -4.86
C LYS A 5 4.42 11.93 -4.01
N LEU A 6 4.42 12.15 -2.70
CA LEU A 6 3.41 11.57 -1.83
C LEU A 6 2.08 12.21 -2.22
N LYS A 7 1.20 11.46 -2.89
CA LYS A 7 -0.13 11.98 -3.19
C LYS A 7 -1.07 11.55 -2.08
N ARG A 8 -1.54 12.52 -1.29
CA ARG A 8 -2.67 12.32 -0.39
C ARG A 8 -3.94 12.40 -1.21
N ALA A 9 -4.73 11.33 -1.22
CA ALA A 9 -5.97 11.30 -1.97
C ALA A 9 -7.02 12.23 -1.35
N GLU A 10 -7.10 12.28 -0.02
CA GLU A 10 -7.94 13.23 0.73
C GLU A 10 -7.48 13.27 2.21
N VAL A 11 -7.17 14.45 2.75
CA VAL A 11 -6.80 14.58 4.18
C VAL A 11 -8.05 14.78 5.01
N ARG A 12 -8.42 13.77 5.80
CA ARG A 12 -9.54 13.84 6.73
C ARG A 12 -9.02 14.05 8.16
N PRO A 13 -9.29 15.20 8.80
CA PRO A 13 -8.75 15.51 10.13
C PRO A 13 -9.28 14.60 11.25
N ASP A 14 -10.33 13.83 10.98
CA ASP A 14 -10.95 12.81 11.82
C ASP A 14 -10.53 11.37 11.45
N ALA A 15 -9.59 11.18 10.51
CA ALA A 15 -9.13 9.86 10.11
C ALA A 15 -8.50 9.09 11.28
N ILE A 16 -9.12 7.96 11.63
CA ILE A 16 -8.68 7.10 12.74
C ILE A 16 -7.53 6.19 12.27
N CYS A 17 -7.44 5.94 10.96
CA CYS A 17 -6.43 5.09 10.34
C CYS A 17 -5.93 5.65 9.02
N SER A 18 -4.69 5.34 8.67
CA SER A 18 -4.10 5.69 7.37
C SER A 18 -3.45 4.48 6.70
N VAL A 19 -3.58 4.39 5.38
CA VAL A 19 -2.90 3.37 4.57
C VAL A 19 -2.01 4.03 3.51
N LEU A 20 -0.80 3.51 3.36
CA LEU A 20 0.11 3.87 2.27
C LEU A 20 0.06 2.76 1.21
N LEU A 21 -0.43 3.09 0.02
CA LEU A 21 -0.36 2.21 -1.15
C LEU A 21 0.98 2.46 -1.86
N VAL A 22 1.76 1.41 -2.05
CA VAL A 22 3.10 1.47 -2.66
C VAL A 22 3.12 0.61 -3.92
N GLY A 23 3.33 1.20 -5.09
CA GLY A 23 3.48 0.42 -6.32
C GLY A 23 3.70 1.24 -7.59
N GLU A 24 4.44 0.70 -8.55
CA GLU A 24 4.69 1.37 -9.83
C GLU A 24 3.55 1.08 -10.84
N LEU A 25 2.34 1.60 -10.56
CA LEU A 25 1.14 1.39 -11.39
C LEU A 25 0.56 2.68 -12.00
N GLY A 26 1.22 3.83 -11.80
CA GLY A 26 0.77 5.11 -12.35
C GLY A 26 -0.67 5.45 -11.94
N ALA A 27 -1.54 5.74 -12.93
CA ALA A 27 -2.92 6.13 -12.70
C ALA A 27 -3.78 5.03 -12.03
N GLU A 28 -3.43 3.75 -12.19
CA GLU A 28 -4.17 2.65 -11.57
C GLU A 28 -4.03 2.66 -10.04
N LEU A 29 -2.88 3.08 -9.52
CA LEU A 29 -2.66 3.23 -8.08
C LEU A 29 -3.57 4.32 -7.49
N GLU A 30 -3.73 5.43 -8.22
CA GLU A 30 -4.62 6.53 -7.82
C GLU A 30 -6.09 6.12 -7.91
N ASN A 31 -6.47 5.38 -8.95
CA ASN A 31 -7.81 4.81 -9.07
C ASN A 31 -8.13 3.83 -7.93
N LEU A 32 -7.15 3.01 -7.52
CA LEU A 32 -7.28 2.15 -6.35
C LEU A 32 -7.45 2.96 -5.06
N ALA A 33 -6.66 4.03 -4.88
CA ALA A 33 -6.81 4.92 -3.73
C ALA A 33 -8.22 5.54 -3.64
N GLY A 34 -8.74 6.04 -4.76
CA GLY A 34 -10.10 6.57 -4.83
C GLY A 34 -11.17 5.51 -4.56
N LEU A 35 -10.93 4.27 -4.98
CA LEU A 35 -11.80 3.13 -4.68
C LEU A 35 -11.81 2.76 -3.19
N VAL A 36 -10.65 2.78 -2.52
CA VAL A 36 -10.54 2.56 -1.08
C VAL A 36 -11.31 3.63 -0.32
N LEU A 37 -11.13 4.91 -0.67
CA LEU A 37 -11.88 6.02 -0.07
C LEU A 37 -13.39 5.86 -0.26
N LYS A 38 -13.84 5.56 -1.49
CA LYS A 38 -15.26 5.34 -1.76
C LYS A 38 -15.85 4.20 -0.92
N ASN A 39 -15.14 3.07 -0.82
CA ASN A 39 -15.59 1.94 -0.01
C ASN A 39 -15.55 2.27 1.49
N ALA A 40 -14.64 3.13 1.94
CA ALA A 40 -14.61 3.61 3.32
C ALA A 40 -15.84 4.47 3.63
N ASP A 41 -16.21 5.37 2.73
CA ASP A 41 -17.40 6.22 2.85
C ASP A 41 -18.69 5.41 2.91
N GLU A 42 -18.83 4.41 2.04
CA GLU A 42 -19.97 3.49 2.04
C GLU A 42 -20.08 2.69 3.36
N GLN A 43 -18.97 2.49 4.06
CA GLN A 43 -18.92 1.81 5.37
C GLN A 43 -18.96 2.78 6.57
N GLY A 44 -19.03 4.10 6.34
CA GLY A 44 -18.96 5.11 7.39
C GLY A 44 -17.61 5.15 8.12
N LYS A 45 -16.51 4.81 7.43
CA LYS A 45 -15.15 4.79 7.98
C LYS A 45 -14.36 6.02 7.55
N HIS A 46 -13.66 6.63 8.50
CA HIS A 46 -12.76 7.76 8.25
C HIS A 46 -11.31 7.26 8.09
N VAL A 47 -10.85 7.19 6.84
CA VAL A 47 -9.53 6.67 6.47
C VAL A 47 -8.78 7.69 5.61
N ASP A 48 -7.48 7.84 5.86
CA ASP A 48 -6.56 8.56 4.98
C ASP A 48 -5.83 7.56 4.06
N VAL A 49 -5.72 7.89 2.78
CA VAL A 49 -5.04 7.07 1.77
C VAL A 49 -3.96 7.89 1.11
N CYS A 50 -2.73 7.40 1.23
CA CYS A 50 -1.57 7.95 0.55
C CYS A 50 -1.06 6.98 -0.50
N THR A 51 -0.48 7.52 -1.57
CA THR A 51 0.16 6.71 -2.61
C THR A 51 1.61 7.13 -2.85
N THR A 52 2.46 6.14 -3.17
CA THR A 52 3.82 6.34 -3.67
C THR A 52 4.18 5.22 -4.64
N ASN A 53 5.10 5.50 -5.57
CA ASN A 53 5.53 4.49 -6.54
C ASN A 53 6.56 3.50 -5.95
N HIS A 54 7.31 3.92 -4.93
CA HIS A 54 8.34 3.10 -4.29
C HIS A 54 8.69 3.61 -2.89
N LEU A 55 9.46 2.82 -2.16
CA LEU A 55 10.13 3.19 -0.92
C LEU A 55 11.67 3.19 -1.09
N PRO A 56 12.41 4.02 -0.33
CA PRO A 56 11.89 5.07 0.55
C PRO A 56 11.19 6.17 -0.26
N ILE A 57 10.31 6.93 0.38
CA ILE A 57 9.77 8.15 -0.21
C ILE A 57 10.96 9.12 -0.34
N LEU A 58 11.12 9.78 -1.49
CA LEU A 58 12.21 10.72 -1.77
C LEU A 58 11.61 12.08 -2.18
N GLY A 59 12.17 13.21 -1.73
CA GLY A 59 11.79 14.55 -2.22
C GLY A 59 11.34 15.54 -1.13
N GLU A 60 10.83 16.70 -1.53
CA GLU A 60 10.44 17.82 -0.63
C GLU A 60 9.30 17.47 0.34
N ASP A 61 8.51 16.44 0.04
CA ASP A 61 7.51 15.86 0.95
C ASP A 61 8.15 15.23 2.20
N ALA A 62 9.49 15.08 2.24
CA ALA A 62 10.27 14.57 3.37
C ALA A 62 10.13 15.40 4.67
N ASN A 63 9.72 16.65 4.57
CA ASN A 63 9.65 17.56 5.71
C ASN A 63 8.34 17.49 6.49
N GLN A 64 7.36 16.67 6.08
CA GLN A 64 6.10 16.51 6.80
C GLN A 64 5.97 15.09 7.37
N PRO A 65 6.06 14.90 8.70
CA PRO A 65 5.84 13.60 9.30
C PRO A 65 4.43 13.11 8.96
N PHE A 66 4.34 11.96 8.31
CA PHE A 66 3.09 11.29 7.98
C PHE A 66 2.98 10.00 8.78
N SER A 67 1.95 9.88 9.62
CA SER A 67 1.70 8.64 10.36
C SER A 67 1.00 7.64 9.45
N VAL A 68 1.56 6.45 9.29
CA VAL A 68 0.99 5.36 8.48
C VAL A 68 0.58 4.23 9.42
N SER A 69 -0.69 3.83 9.40
CA SER A 69 -1.13 2.65 10.17
C SER A 69 -0.77 1.33 9.49
N MET A 70 -0.77 1.31 8.15
CA MET A 70 -0.53 0.12 7.33
C MET A 70 0.10 0.45 5.98
N ILE A 71 0.97 -0.43 5.47
CA ILE A 71 1.53 -0.37 4.12
C ILE A 71 0.90 -1.50 3.29
N ALA A 72 0.37 -1.17 2.12
CA ALA A 72 -0.07 -2.13 1.13
C ALA A 72 0.83 -2.04 -0.11
N MET A 73 1.63 -3.07 -0.35
CA MET A 73 2.47 -3.20 -1.54
C MET A 73 1.61 -3.69 -2.70
N VAL A 74 1.40 -2.86 -3.71
CA VAL A 74 0.56 -3.14 -4.86
C VAL A 74 1.41 -3.69 -6.01
N VAL A 75 1.07 -4.87 -6.50
CA VAL A 75 1.77 -5.57 -7.59
C VAL A 75 0.77 -6.01 -8.65
N ASN A 76 1.16 -5.95 -9.91
CA ASN A 76 0.35 -6.40 -11.05
C ASN A 76 1.02 -7.60 -11.70
N LEU A 77 0.34 -8.76 -11.72
CA LEU A 77 0.88 -9.98 -12.32
C LEU A 77 1.16 -9.83 -13.82
N ASN A 78 0.46 -8.93 -14.50
CA ASN A 78 0.67 -8.63 -15.93
C ASN A 78 1.90 -7.73 -16.16
N CYS A 79 2.61 -7.30 -15.10
CA CYS A 79 3.78 -6.44 -15.21
C CYS A 79 4.86 -6.84 -14.20
N LYS A 80 5.83 -7.64 -14.67
CA LYS A 80 6.96 -8.13 -13.85
C LYS A 80 7.77 -7.03 -13.16
N ASN A 81 7.84 -5.84 -13.76
CA ASN A 81 8.54 -4.70 -13.16
C ASN A 81 7.94 -4.30 -11.80
N THR A 82 6.61 -4.41 -11.64
CA THR A 82 5.94 -4.09 -10.37
C THR A 82 6.40 -5.00 -9.22
N ILE A 83 6.70 -6.27 -9.51
CA ILE A 83 7.19 -7.25 -8.52
C ILE A 83 8.64 -6.95 -8.14
N LEU A 84 9.50 -6.62 -9.11
CA LEU A 84 10.88 -6.20 -8.84
C LEU A 84 10.90 -4.97 -7.93
N LYS A 85 10.09 -3.96 -8.25
CA LYS A 85 9.98 -2.71 -7.47
C LYS A 85 9.38 -2.93 -6.09
N CYS A 86 8.45 -3.87 -5.98
CA CYS A 86 7.93 -4.33 -4.69
C CYS A 86 9.04 -4.91 -3.83
N ARG A 87 9.88 -5.81 -4.36
CA ARG A 87 11.02 -6.38 -3.62
C ARG A 87 12.02 -5.31 -3.18
N GLU A 88 12.36 -4.36 -4.06
CA GLU A 88 13.24 -3.23 -3.73
C GLU A 88 12.65 -2.39 -2.59
N SER A 89 11.37 -2.05 -2.68
CA SER A 89 10.69 -1.22 -1.68
C SER A 89 10.51 -1.94 -0.33
N LEU A 90 10.30 -3.27 -0.33
CA LEU A 90 10.19 -4.08 0.89
C LEU A 90 11.46 -4.04 1.74
N GLN A 91 12.64 -3.89 1.13
CA GLN A 91 13.91 -3.75 1.86
C GLN A 91 14.00 -2.43 2.63
N GLN A 92 13.13 -1.47 2.32
CA GLN A 92 13.10 -0.13 2.89
C GLN A 92 11.95 0.06 3.88
N VAL A 93 11.10 -0.98 4.06
CA VAL A 93 9.99 -0.96 5.01
C VAL A 93 10.54 -1.03 6.44
N PRO A 94 10.13 -0.13 7.36
CA PRO A 94 10.55 -0.21 8.75
C PRO A 94 10.08 -1.49 9.42
N LEU A 95 10.93 -2.08 10.29
CA LEU A 95 10.67 -3.38 10.90
C LEU A 95 9.31 -3.48 11.62
N SER A 96 8.87 -2.39 12.24
CA SER A 96 7.58 -2.29 12.95
C SER A 96 6.35 -2.55 12.08
N PHE A 97 6.49 -2.56 10.75
CA PHE A 97 5.38 -2.86 9.85
C PHE A 97 5.20 -4.35 9.58
N PHE A 98 6.25 -5.17 9.74
CA PHE A 98 6.13 -6.63 9.56
C PHE A 98 5.30 -7.29 10.66
N ASP A 99 5.04 -6.61 11.77
CA ASP A 99 4.12 -7.05 12.83
C ASP A 99 2.65 -6.82 12.45
N GLY A 100 2.23 -7.33 11.29
CA GLY A 100 0.84 -7.32 10.81
C GLY A 100 0.36 -6.01 10.19
N ARG A 101 1.24 -5.01 9.97
CA ARG A 101 0.90 -3.73 9.33
C ARG A 101 1.38 -3.63 7.88
N LEU A 102 1.84 -4.74 7.30
CA LEU A 102 2.25 -4.86 5.91
C LEU A 102 1.37 -5.90 5.24
N LEU A 103 0.96 -5.64 4.00
CA LEU A 103 0.29 -6.63 3.14
C LEU A 103 0.70 -6.47 1.69
N LEU A 104 0.48 -7.52 0.89
CA LEU A 104 0.55 -7.47 -0.57
C LEU A 104 -0.87 -7.35 -1.14
N ALA A 105 -1.07 -6.43 -2.08
CA ALA A 105 -2.26 -6.35 -2.91
C ALA A 105 -1.86 -6.73 -4.34
N ALA A 106 -2.14 -7.97 -4.73
CA ALA A 106 -1.78 -8.52 -6.03
C ALA A 106 -2.95 -8.47 -7.00
N LEU A 107 -2.70 -7.90 -8.18
CA LEU A 107 -3.70 -7.58 -9.18
C LEU A 107 -3.60 -8.51 -10.39
N ASN A 108 -4.74 -8.70 -11.05
CA ASN A 108 -4.92 -9.44 -12.31
C ASN A 108 -4.66 -10.95 -12.19
N ILE A 109 -5.05 -11.54 -11.05
CA ILE A 109 -5.02 -12.99 -10.84
C ILE A 109 -5.96 -13.77 -11.77
N ALA A 110 -7.02 -13.15 -12.30
CA ALA A 110 -7.93 -13.84 -13.23
C ALA A 110 -7.47 -13.73 -14.70
N ASP A 111 -6.39 -13.01 -14.98
CA ASP A 111 -5.90 -12.74 -16.34
C ASP A 111 -4.66 -13.59 -16.67
N GLU A 112 -4.82 -14.91 -16.54
CA GLU A 112 -3.72 -15.89 -16.64
C GLU A 112 -2.97 -15.80 -17.99
N GLU A 113 -3.67 -15.45 -19.06
CA GLU A 113 -3.12 -15.34 -20.41
C GLU A 113 -2.09 -14.20 -20.55
N ASN A 114 -2.20 -13.15 -19.73
CA ASN A 114 -1.34 -11.96 -19.78
C ASN A 114 -0.33 -11.89 -18.63
N TRP A 115 -0.21 -12.94 -17.81
CA TRP A 115 0.75 -12.99 -16.72
C TRP A 115 2.19 -12.83 -17.23
N SER A 116 2.85 -11.79 -16.72
CA SER A 116 4.29 -11.60 -16.86
C SER A 116 5.07 -12.19 -15.67
N ALA A 117 4.35 -12.63 -14.63
CA ALA A 117 4.90 -13.29 -13.46
C ALA A 117 3.85 -14.24 -12.85
N GLU A 118 4.34 -15.34 -12.30
CA GLU A 118 3.48 -16.38 -11.71
C GLU A 118 3.03 -16.00 -10.29
N PRO A 119 1.81 -16.38 -9.85
CA PRO A 119 1.33 -16.15 -8.48
C PRO A 119 2.28 -16.70 -7.39
N GLU A 120 3.01 -17.78 -7.70
CA GLU A 120 4.04 -18.38 -6.86
C GLU A 120 5.13 -17.37 -6.47
N GLU A 121 5.45 -16.39 -7.32
CA GLU A 121 6.38 -15.33 -6.98
C GLU A 121 5.84 -14.44 -5.85
N ILE A 122 4.53 -14.16 -5.86
CA ILE A 122 3.86 -13.37 -4.83
C ILE A 122 3.81 -14.15 -3.51
N PHE A 123 3.49 -15.45 -3.57
CA PHE A 123 3.50 -16.31 -2.37
C PHE A 123 4.90 -16.42 -1.75
N LYS A 124 5.96 -16.50 -2.56
CA LYS A 124 7.35 -16.48 -2.06
C LYS A 124 7.66 -15.17 -1.33
N ILE A 125 7.21 -14.03 -1.85
CA ILE A 125 7.40 -12.73 -1.18
C ILE A 125 6.61 -12.69 0.13
N SER A 126 5.33 -13.05 0.09
CA SER A 126 4.46 -13.10 1.26
C SER A 126 5.03 -13.96 2.38
N SER A 127 5.52 -15.16 2.05
CA SER A 127 6.15 -16.05 3.02
C SER A 127 7.49 -15.53 3.54
N GLN A 128 8.27 -14.84 2.70
CA GLN A 128 9.55 -14.26 3.10
C GLN A 128 9.39 -13.11 4.10
N TYR A 129 8.33 -12.32 3.95
CA TYR A 129 8.08 -11.11 4.76
C TYR A 129 6.93 -11.27 5.76
N ASP A 130 6.41 -12.49 5.93
CA ASP A 130 5.29 -12.85 6.81
C ASP A 130 4.09 -11.89 6.71
N CYS A 131 3.67 -11.60 5.48
CA CYS A 131 2.59 -10.65 5.21
C CYS A 131 1.47 -11.27 4.37
N PRO A 132 0.19 -10.96 4.65
CA PRO A 132 -0.93 -11.51 3.91
C PRO A 132 -0.98 -10.99 2.46
N VAL A 133 -1.60 -11.78 1.57
CA VAL A 133 -1.89 -11.40 0.19
C VAL A 133 -3.39 -11.21 0.00
N LEU A 134 -3.77 -10.06 -0.54
CA LEU A 134 -5.10 -9.78 -1.03
C LEU A 134 -5.08 -9.75 -2.55
N TRP A 135 -6.13 -10.29 -3.18
CA TRP A 135 -6.20 -10.42 -4.63
C TRP A 135 -7.29 -9.53 -5.21
N GLY A 136 -7.02 -8.92 -6.36
CA GLY A 136 -7.99 -8.15 -7.12
C GLY A 136 -7.74 -8.26 -8.62
N ASN A 137 -8.69 -7.78 -9.43
CA ASN A 137 -8.60 -7.74 -10.88
C ASN A 137 -9.02 -6.36 -11.36
N LEU A 138 -8.10 -5.62 -12.00
CA LEU A 138 -8.31 -4.22 -12.37
C LEU A 138 -9.54 -4.00 -13.26
N GLU A 139 -9.77 -4.92 -14.21
CA GLU A 139 -10.89 -4.86 -15.14
C GLU A 139 -12.23 -5.26 -14.51
N ASN A 140 -12.22 -5.92 -13.35
CA ASN A 140 -13.42 -6.36 -12.66
C ASN A 140 -13.71 -5.47 -11.44
N ARG A 141 -14.71 -4.59 -11.59
CA ARG A 141 -15.11 -3.63 -10.55
C ARG A 141 -15.53 -4.29 -9.23
N GLU A 142 -16.21 -5.44 -9.28
CA GLU A 142 -16.65 -6.17 -8.09
C GLU A 142 -15.43 -6.76 -7.35
N SER A 143 -14.50 -7.36 -8.08
CA SER A 143 -13.23 -7.86 -7.53
C SER A 143 -12.44 -6.75 -6.85
N MET A 144 -12.35 -5.56 -7.47
CA MET A 144 -11.67 -4.42 -6.85
C MET A 144 -12.39 -3.91 -5.60
N ASN A 145 -13.72 -3.93 -5.57
CA ASN A 145 -14.47 -3.58 -4.36
C ASN A 145 -14.22 -4.60 -3.23
N ILE A 146 -14.17 -5.90 -3.55
CA ILE A 146 -13.84 -6.94 -2.56
C ILE A 146 -12.43 -6.70 -1.98
N LEU A 147 -11.43 -6.46 -2.85
CA LEU A 147 -10.07 -6.10 -2.43
C LEU A 147 -10.06 -4.89 -1.49
N CYS A 148 -10.75 -3.81 -1.86
CA CYS A 148 -10.81 -2.59 -1.04
C CYS A 148 -11.47 -2.85 0.32
N ARG A 149 -12.56 -3.63 0.36
CA ARG A 149 -13.25 -3.96 1.62
C ARG A 149 -12.38 -4.82 2.53
N GLN A 150 -11.64 -5.79 1.97
CA GLN A 150 -10.68 -6.59 2.72
C GLN A 150 -9.54 -5.73 3.29
N LEU A 151 -8.98 -4.83 2.48
CA LEU A 151 -7.96 -3.88 2.91
C LEU A 151 -8.47 -3.00 4.07
N LEU A 152 -9.68 -2.46 3.96
CA LEU A 152 -10.33 -1.66 5.01
C LEU A 152 -10.65 -2.47 6.26
N GLN A 153 -10.88 -3.79 6.14
CA GLN A 153 -11.08 -4.67 7.28
C GLN A 153 -9.78 -4.88 8.04
N VAL A 154 -8.68 -5.16 7.35
CA VAL A 154 -7.34 -5.28 7.96
C VAL A 154 -6.97 -3.97 8.66
N LEU A 155 -7.12 -2.84 7.97
CA LEU A 155 -6.80 -1.53 8.52
C LEU A 155 -7.58 -1.23 9.82
N HIS A 156 -8.86 -1.56 9.85
CA HIS A 156 -9.71 -1.34 11.03
C HIS A 156 -9.41 -2.31 12.19
N ASN A 157 -8.99 -3.55 11.88
CA ASN A 157 -8.56 -4.49 12.90
C ASN A 157 -7.27 -4.00 13.61
N LEU A 158 -6.39 -3.33 12.87
CA LEU A 158 -5.19 -2.70 13.42
C LEU A 158 -5.50 -1.53 14.37
N SER A 159 -6.63 -0.83 14.20
CA SER A 159 -7.04 0.19 15.17
C SER A 159 -7.70 -0.35 16.43
N ASN A 160 -8.34 -1.51 16.35
CA ASN A 160 -9.08 -2.07 17.48
C ASN A 160 -8.23 -2.96 18.39
N THR A 161 -7.14 -3.48 17.86
CA THR A 161 -6.12 -4.14 18.68
C THR A 161 -5.27 -3.05 19.34
N ASN A 162 -5.04 -3.13 20.66
CA ASN A 162 -4.23 -2.18 21.45
C ASN A 162 -2.73 -2.09 21.04
N LEU A 163 -2.39 -2.41 19.79
CA LEU A 163 -1.12 -2.13 19.12
C LEU A 163 -0.94 -0.62 18.83
N ILE A 164 -1.95 0.20 19.14
CA ILE A 164 -1.84 1.67 19.24
C ILE A 164 -1.19 2.05 20.58
N THR A 165 0.07 1.73 20.78
CA THR A 165 0.90 2.49 21.75
C THR A 165 1.91 3.38 21.06
N THR A 166 2.24 3.10 19.80
CA THR A 166 2.94 4.03 18.90
C THR A 166 2.50 3.76 17.46
N ARG A 167 1.83 4.70 16.79
CA ARG A 167 1.80 4.69 15.32
C ARG A 167 3.26 4.90 14.88
N PRO A 168 3.92 3.92 14.24
CA PRO A 168 5.30 4.11 13.82
C PRO A 168 5.31 5.28 12.84
N THR A 169 5.98 6.35 13.22
CA THR A 169 6.22 7.47 12.32
C THR A 169 7.15 6.96 11.23
N MET A 170 6.69 6.97 9.98
CA MET A 170 7.56 6.67 8.86
C MET A 170 8.41 7.92 8.61
N TYR A 171 9.70 7.82 8.87
CA TYR A 171 10.65 8.87 8.53
C TYR A 171 11.04 8.70 7.07
N ILE A 172 10.80 9.75 6.30
CA ILE A 172 11.21 9.85 4.91
C ILE A 172 12.73 10.04 4.93
N GLN A 173 13.48 9.13 4.32
CA GLN A 173 14.93 9.23 4.29
C GLN A 173 15.32 10.38 3.35
N ASN A 174 15.95 11.41 3.92
CA ASN A 174 16.61 12.44 3.14
C ASN A 174 17.90 11.84 2.54
N PRO A 175 18.05 11.73 1.21
CA PRO A 175 19.27 11.20 0.61
C PRO A 175 20.51 12.05 0.90
N GLU A 176 20.36 13.27 1.43
CA GLU A 176 21.47 14.20 1.65
C GLU A 176 22.11 14.18 3.03
N GLY A 177 21.75 13.28 3.96
CA GLY A 177 22.58 12.94 5.13
C GLY A 177 23.35 14.07 5.83
N ARG A 178 22.76 15.26 5.99
CA ARG A 178 23.39 16.38 6.71
C ARG A 178 22.65 16.56 8.04
N PHE A 179 23.32 16.07 9.08
CA PHE A 179 23.09 16.45 10.48
C PHE A 179 23.32 17.94 10.67
#